data_AF-A0A2R7PBE1-F1
#
_entry.id   AF-A0A2R7PBE1-F1
#
_cell.length_a   1.000
_cell.length_b   1.000
_cell.length_c   1.000
_cell.angle_alpha   90.00
_cell.angle_beta   90.00
_cell.angle_gamma   90.00
#
_symmetry.space_group_name_H-M   'P 1'
#
loop_
_entity.id
_entity.type
_entity.pdbx_description
1 polymer ?
#
loop_
_entity_poly.entity_id
_entity_poly.type
_entity_poly.pdbx_seq_one_letter_code
_entity_poly.pdbx_strand_id
1 'polypeptide(L)'
;MRKDIKVDDNHEAVIENGDFVISESDRQHVIDITFAHPGEYKAYPLIGFGAILQIKKNPDPNQFKRDLKIQLEYDGYSNPNIDLSGGYENLKINI
;
A
#
# COMPACT_ATOMS: atom_id res chain seq x y z
N MET A 1 -5.23 -14.54 -4.40
CA MET A 1 -4.13 -14.68 -3.44
C MET A 1 -2.85 -14.80 -4.22
N ARG A 2 -2.16 -13.66 -4.34
CA ARG A 2 -0.89 -13.50 -5.05
C ARG A 2 0.25 -13.89 -4.11
N LYS A 3 1.32 -14.46 -4.65
CA LYS A 3 2.51 -14.83 -3.89
C LYS A 3 3.73 -14.14 -4.46
N ASP A 4 4.59 -13.64 -3.59
CA ASP A 4 5.83 -12.95 -3.95
C ASP A 4 6.88 -13.11 -2.84
N ILE A 5 8.04 -12.50 -3.02
CA ILE A 5 9.13 -12.45 -2.03
C ILE A 5 8.61 -11.75 -0.77
N LYS A 6 8.67 -12.48 0.34
CA LYS A 6 8.34 -12.00 1.66
C LYS A 6 9.33 -10.93 2.08
N VAL A 7 8.83 -9.80 2.54
CA VAL A 7 9.62 -8.79 3.27
C VAL A 7 9.30 -8.80 4.75
N ASP A 8 10.23 -8.31 5.56
CA ASP A 8 10.04 -8.08 6.99
C ASP A 8 9.44 -6.70 7.29
N ASP A 9 9.35 -6.34 8.58
CA ASP A 9 8.78 -5.06 9.02
C ASP A 9 9.62 -3.84 8.60
N ASN A 10 10.88 -4.04 8.20
CA ASN A 10 11.75 -2.99 7.66
C ASN A 10 11.72 -2.94 6.13
N HIS A 11 10.83 -3.71 5.50
CA HIS A 11 10.71 -3.86 4.05
C HIS A 11 11.95 -4.52 3.40
N GLU A 12 12.70 -5.31 4.16
CA GLU A 12 13.85 -6.09 3.67
C GLU A 12 13.44 -7.51 3.31
N ALA A 13 14.03 -8.08 2.25
CA ALA A 13 13.70 -9.43 1.79
C ALA A 13 14.10 -10.49 2.82
N VAL A 14 13.16 -11.36 3.19
CA VAL A 14 13.40 -12.47 4.11
C VAL A 14 14.10 -13.61 3.37
N ILE A 15 15.27 -14.00 3.87
CA ILE A 15 16.08 -15.10 3.35
C ILE A 15 16.16 -16.19 4.41
N GLU A 16 15.73 -17.40 4.06
CA GLU A 16 15.82 -18.58 4.92
C GLU A 16 16.56 -19.68 4.18
N ASN A 17 17.52 -20.33 4.86
CA ASN A 17 18.34 -21.40 4.27
C ASN A 17 19.07 -21.02 2.96
N GLY A 18 19.39 -19.73 2.80
CA GLY A 18 20.12 -19.22 1.64
C GLY A 18 19.27 -18.95 0.40
N ASP A 19 17.93 -18.96 0.51
CA ASP A 19 17.02 -18.62 -0.59
C ASP A 19 15.90 -17.67 -0.13
N PHE A 20 15.24 -17.01 -1.09
CA PHE A 20 14.14 -16.09 -0.82
C PHE A 20 12.90 -16.85 -0.33
N VAL A 21 12.27 -16.33 0.72
CA VAL A 21 11.01 -16.86 1.20
C VAL A 21 9.86 -16.30 0.36
N ILE A 22 9.00 -17.18 -0.17
CA ILE A 22 7.78 -16.79 -0.87
C ILE A 22 6.60 -16.85 0.10
N SER A 23 5.80 -15.78 0.15
CA SER A 23 4.57 -15.73 0.95
C SER A 23 3.43 -15.04 0.21
N GLU A 24 2.24 -15.08 0.78
CA GLU A 24 1.11 -14.26 0.31
C GLU A 24 1.49 -12.77 0.32
N SER A 25 1.31 -12.10 -0.82
CA SER A 25 1.84 -10.75 -1.05
C SER A 25 0.75 -9.68 -1.14
N ASP A 26 -0.53 -10.04 -1.11
CA ASP A 26 -1.62 -9.06 -1.30
C ASP A 26 -1.56 -7.91 -0.28
N ARG A 27 -1.23 -8.19 0.99
CA ARG A 27 -1.06 -7.14 2.00
C ARG A 27 0.19 -6.30 1.77
N GLN A 28 1.28 -6.92 1.35
CA GLN A 28 2.54 -6.25 1.04
C GLN A 28 2.37 -5.28 -0.13
N HIS A 29 1.72 -5.71 -1.21
CA HIS A 29 1.42 -4.86 -2.35
C HIS A 29 0.52 -3.66 -2.00
N VAL A 30 -0.49 -3.85 -1.14
CA VAL A 30 -1.30 -2.72 -0.64
C VAL A 30 -0.44 -1.70 0.11
N ILE A 31 0.50 -2.16 0.93
CA ILE A 31 1.46 -1.30 1.63
C ILE A 31 2.33 -0.56 0.59
N ASP A 32 2.87 -1.28 -0.39
CA ASP A 32 3.71 -0.73 -1.45
C ASP A 32 3.00 0.43 -2.17
N ILE A 33 1.77 0.21 -2.66
CA ILE A 33 0.98 1.26 -3.35
C ILE A 33 0.63 2.44 -2.44
N THR A 34 0.35 2.17 -1.16
CA THR A 34 0.00 3.22 -0.19
C THR A 34 1.17 4.18 0.05
N PHE A 35 2.39 3.66 0.11
CA PHE A 35 3.59 4.47 0.36
C PHE A 35 4.25 5.01 -0.91
N ALA A 36 4.16 4.29 -2.03
CA ALA A 36 4.80 4.69 -3.28
C ALA A 36 4.28 6.02 -3.81
N HIS A 37 5.17 6.78 -4.43
CA HIS A 37 4.85 8.02 -5.12
C HIS A 37 4.47 7.77 -6.60
N PRO A 38 3.53 8.56 -7.16
CA PRO A 38 3.30 8.55 -8.61
C PRO A 38 4.60 8.72 -9.39
N GLY A 39 4.87 7.78 -10.31
CA GLY A 39 6.06 7.76 -11.16
C GLY A 39 7.20 6.87 -10.67
N GLU A 40 7.09 6.26 -9.49
CA GLU A 40 8.07 5.28 -8.99
C GLU A 40 8.00 3.98 -9.78
N TYR A 41 6.79 3.49 -10.08
CA TYR A 41 6.60 2.35 -10.98
C TYR A 41 6.65 2.78 -12.44
N LYS A 42 7.75 2.51 -13.13
CA LYS A 42 7.98 2.97 -14.51
C LYS A 42 6.98 2.41 -15.52
N ALA A 43 6.54 1.18 -15.33
CA ALA A 43 5.50 0.57 -16.16
C ALA A 43 4.11 1.18 -15.91
N TYR A 44 3.88 1.75 -14.72
CA TYR A 44 2.58 2.28 -14.27
C TYR A 44 2.77 3.64 -13.59
N PRO A 45 3.17 4.70 -14.33
CA PRO A 45 3.60 5.97 -13.72
C PRO A 45 2.49 6.72 -12.97
N LEU A 46 1.23 6.34 -13.15
CA LEU A 46 0.09 6.95 -12.45
C LEU A 46 -0.20 6.26 -11.10
N ILE A 47 0.40 5.11 -10.82
CA ILE A 47 0.17 4.36 -9.59
C ILE A 47 1.02 4.89 -8.44
N GLY A 48 0.46 4.84 -7.24
CA GLY A 48 1.11 5.27 -6.01
C GLY A 48 0.31 6.40 -5.35
N PHE A 49 0.10 6.29 -4.05
CA PHE A 49 -0.67 7.27 -3.30
C PHE A 49 0.20 8.31 -2.57
N GLY A 50 1.37 7.90 -2.09
CA GLY A 50 2.30 8.74 -1.33
C GLY A 50 1.68 9.24 -0.02
N ALA A 51 1.19 8.33 0.84
CA ALA A 51 0.41 8.64 2.05
C ALA A 51 1.04 9.75 2.93
N ILE A 52 2.36 9.73 3.12
CA ILE A 52 3.07 10.72 3.94
C ILE A 52 2.94 12.14 3.37
N LEU A 53 3.02 12.30 2.04
CA LEU A 53 2.82 13.62 1.42
C LEU A 53 1.37 14.07 1.50
N GLN A 54 0.42 13.13 1.40
CA GLN A 54 -1.00 13.47 1.55
C GLN A 54 -1.28 13.97 2.95
N ILE A 55 -0.81 13.28 3.99
CA ILE A 55 -0.97 13.70 5.41
C ILE A 55 -0.36 15.09 5.64
N LYS A 56 0.84 15.34 5.09
CA LYS A 56 1.51 16.65 5.22
C LYS A 56 0.74 17.82 4.59
N LYS A 57 -0.15 17.56 3.62
CA LYS A 57 -1.03 18.58 3.04
C LYS A 57 -2.23 18.93 3.93
N ASN A 58 -2.38 18.25 5.07
CA ASN A 58 -3.53 18.35 5.96
C ASN A 58 -4.87 18.11 5.23
N PRO A 59 -5.06 16.92 4.64
CA PRO A 59 -6.19 16.64 3.78
C PRO A 59 -7.46 16.41 4.61
N ASP A 60 -8.62 16.69 4.02
CA ASP A 60 -9.87 16.20 4.57
C ASP A 60 -9.83 14.65 4.67
N PRO A 61 -10.21 14.03 5.81
CA PRO A 61 -10.17 12.58 5.97
C PRO A 61 -10.99 11.82 4.92
N ASN A 62 -12.11 12.38 4.45
CA ASN A 62 -12.92 11.71 3.42
C ASN A 62 -12.26 11.80 2.04
N GLN A 63 -11.60 12.92 1.73
CA GLN A 63 -10.74 13.04 0.56
C GLN A 63 -9.61 12.00 0.59
N PHE A 64 -8.88 11.89 1.71
CA PHE A 64 -7.80 10.91 1.87
C PHE A 64 -8.28 9.48 1.60
N LYS A 65 -9.40 9.08 2.23
CA LYS A 65 -9.99 7.74 2.06
C LYS A 65 -10.36 7.46 0.61
N ARG A 66 -11.01 8.43 -0.04
CA ARG A 66 -11.43 8.30 -1.44
C ARG A 66 -10.23 8.15 -2.37
N ASP A 67 -9.23 8.98 -2.22
CA ASP A 67 -8.07 8.99 -3.11
C ASP A 67 -7.23 7.72 -2.95
N LEU A 68 -7.04 7.25 -1.72
CA LEU A 68 -6.39 5.96 -1.45
C LEU A 68 -7.19 4.80 -2.04
N LYS A 69 -8.52 4.81 -1.87
CA LYS A 69 -9.40 3.80 -2.47
C LYS A 69 -9.26 3.74 -4.00
N ILE A 70 -9.24 4.90 -4.67
CA ILE A 70 -9.05 4.98 -6.14
C ILE A 70 -7.72 4.35 -6.55
N GLN A 71 -6.63 4.62 -5.82
CA GLN A 71 -5.31 4.06 -6.14
C GLN A 71 -5.25 2.54 -5.98
N LEU A 72 -5.87 2.00 -4.93
CA LEU A 72 -5.94 0.55 -4.70
C LEU A 72 -6.86 -0.15 -5.72
N GLU A 73 -7.98 0.47 -6.09
CA GLU A 73 -8.85 -0.02 -7.16
C GLU A 73 -8.15 0.00 -8.53
N TYR A 74 -7.30 1.00 -8.78
CA TYR A 74 -6.47 1.05 -9.98
C TYR A 74 -5.47 -0.11 -10.08
N ASP A 75 -4.95 -0.60 -8.95
CA ASP A 75 -4.09 -1.81 -8.89
C ASP A 75 -4.89 -3.14 -8.99
N GLY A 76 -6.22 -3.05 -8.94
CA GLY A 76 -7.13 -4.20 -9.06
C GLY A 76 -7.67 -4.74 -7.74
N TYR A 77 -7.44 -4.06 -6.60
CA TYR A 77 -8.10 -4.39 -5.34
C TYR A 77 -9.54 -3.86 -5.34
N SER A 78 -10.51 -4.76 -5.43
CA SER A 78 -11.93 -4.38 -5.54
C SER A 78 -12.51 -3.98 -4.18
N ASN A 79 -13.14 -2.80 -4.12
CA ASN A 79 -13.86 -2.29 -2.95
C ASN A 79 -13.06 -2.30 -1.63
N PRO A 80 -11.85 -1.71 -1.59
CA PRO A 80 -11.06 -1.64 -0.36
C PRO A 80 -11.77 -0.77 0.68
N ASN A 81 -11.77 -1.23 1.93
CA ASN A 81 -12.34 -0.50 3.06
C ASN A 81 -11.24 0.20 3.85
N ILE A 82 -11.26 1.54 3.82
CA ILE A 82 -10.28 2.41 4.47
C ILE A 82 -10.86 2.96 5.78
N ASP A 83 -10.33 2.49 6.91
CA ASP A 83 -10.70 2.94 8.25
C ASP A 83 -9.62 3.87 8.83
N LEU A 84 -10.06 5.08 9.19
CA LEU A 84 -9.26 6.14 9.83
C LEU A 84 -9.81 6.52 11.21
N SER A 85 -10.70 5.71 11.80
CA SER A 85 -11.29 6.00 13.11
C SER A 85 -10.25 6.15 14.23
N GLY A 86 -9.11 5.46 14.09
CA GLY A 86 -7.97 5.55 15.01
C GLY A 86 -6.91 6.60 14.64
N GLY A 87 -7.18 7.49 13.67
CA GLY A 87 -6.16 8.41 13.12
C GLY A 87 -5.38 7.82 11.95
N TYR A 88 -4.48 8.63 11.36
CA TYR A 88 -3.67 8.23 10.20
C TYR A 88 -2.58 7.21 10.57
N GLU A 89 -2.07 7.30 11.79
CA GLU A 89 -1.08 6.40 12.38
C GLU A 89 -1.63 4.98 12.63
N ASN A 90 -2.96 4.85 12.77
CA ASN A 90 -3.65 3.58 12.93
C ASN A 90 -4.52 3.24 11.72
N LEU A 91 -4.11 3.70 10.53
CA LEU A 91 -4.78 3.41 9.27
C LEU A 91 -4.96 1.89 9.09
N LYS A 92 -6.20 1.46 8.87
CA LYS A 92 -6.53 0.07 8.54
C LYS A 92 -7.11 -0.02 7.14
N ILE A 93 -6.56 -0.93 6.34
CA ILE A 93 -7.01 -1.22 4.98
C ILE A 93 -7.44 -2.69 4.95
N ASN A 94 -8.70 -2.93 4.59
CA ASN A 94 -9.21 -4.28 4.37
C ASN A 94 -9.50 -4.47 2.89
N ILE A 95 -8.94 -5.55 2.32
CA ILE A 95 -9.08 -5.98 0.93
C ILE A 95 -9.81 -7.32 0.85
#